data_AF-A0A9P7X7M7-F1
#
_entry.id   AF-A0A9P7X7M7-F1
#
_cell.length_a   1.000
_cell.length_b   1.000
_cell.length_c   1.000
_cell.angle_alpha   90.00
_cell.angle_beta   90.00
_cell.angle_gamma   90.00
#
_symmetry.space_group_name_H-M   'P 1'
#
loop_
_entity.id
_entity.type
_entity.pdbx_description
1 polymer ?
#
loop_
_entity_poly.entity_id
_entity_poly.type
_entity_poly.pdbx_seq_one_letter_code
_entity_poly.pdbx_strand_id
1 'polypeptide(L)'
;MLVGTLTELQRGSLWGVFAEAFLVGLYSCLLIVTLWAPITTGRPLTVIGWIIIAIYCLTICRFVLEVCALFRTLLVNGGEVVGLESVDYVIQAMKQAFTFVAATLADSLFCWRLYMIWSQNTRIILFPAVLLIIHTIICIVIVVIGLLLTPQPRHTQYLTSLLPPLNVGELCTIFLYTFYTTALIAGRLWWVGREVNKFTSPEEAKKNRYVGAIAALVQSGVIYLTMVILLLIAVLTMNDTMMVVLNPISAIINGISSTLLVLQLNMFQEYTVQRNMDGPPLTTGASIKFAKPGTSSEIPGEWAPTHSPVATGRQASRPTTASRQ
;
A
#
# COMPACT_ATOMS: atom_id res chain seq x y z
N MET A 1 -42.23 11.03 1.42
CA MET A 1 -42.36 11.61 0.07
C MET A 1 -41.00 11.92 -0.60
N LEU A 2 -39.93 12.30 0.10
CA LEU A 2 -38.65 12.73 -0.54
C LEU A 2 -37.96 11.75 -1.51
N VAL A 3 -38.27 10.44 -1.49
CA VAL A 3 -37.56 9.44 -2.33
C VAL A 3 -38.09 9.42 -3.78
N GLY A 4 -39.30 9.91 -4.03
CA GLY A 4 -39.99 9.77 -5.34
C GLY A 4 -39.53 10.74 -6.44
N THR A 5 -38.69 11.72 -6.12
CA THR A 5 -38.28 12.81 -7.05
C THR A 5 -36.76 12.86 -7.30
N LEU A 6 -36.01 11.85 -6.86
CA LEU A 6 -34.57 11.76 -7.06
C LEU A 6 -34.26 11.09 -8.41
N THR A 7 -33.34 11.68 -9.16
CA THR A 7 -32.80 11.08 -10.39
C THR A 7 -32.08 9.76 -10.09
N GLU A 8 -31.96 8.88 -11.11
CA GLU A 8 -31.22 7.61 -10.98
C GLU A 8 -29.77 7.82 -10.52
N LEU A 9 -29.11 8.90 -10.98
CA LEU A 9 -27.75 9.24 -10.58
C LEU A 9 -27.65 9.64 -9.10
N GLN A 10 -28.60 10.43 -8.59
CA GLN A 10 -28.67 10.80 -7.16
C GLN A 10 -28.96 9.59 -6.27
N ARG A 11 -29.84 8.68 -6.71
CA ARG A 11 -30.08 7.38 -6.06
C ARG A 11 -28.80 6.55 -6.02
N GLY A 12 -28.06 6.46 -7.12
CA GLY A 12 -26.75 5.80 -7.18
C GLY A 12 -25.75 6.41 -6.20
N SER A 13 -25.61 7.74 -6.18
CA SER A 13 -24.73 8.47 -5.26
C SER A 13 -25.07 8.21 -3.79
N LEU A 14 -26.35 8.22 -3.42
CA LEU A 14 -26.81 7.86 -2.08
C LEU A 14 -26.40 6.44 -1.68
N TRP A 15 -26.65 5.43 -2.53
CA TRP A 15 -26.23 4.05 -2.26
C TRP A 15 -24.71 3.90 -2.17
N GLY A 16 -23.95 4.61 -3.02
CA GLY A 16 -22.49 4.68 -2.96
C GLY A 16 -21.99 5.22 -1.61
N VAL A 17 -22.51 6.36 -1.15
CA VAL A 17 -22.13 6.98 0.13
C VAL A 17 -22.56 6.15 1.33
N PHE A 18 -23.72 5.47 1.29
CA PHE A 18 -24.12 4.54 2.36
C PHE A 18 -23.19 3.31 2.44
N ALA A 19 -22.80 2.74 1.30
CA ALA A 19 -21.83 1.64 1.25
C ALA A 19 -20.43 2.10 1.71
N GLU A 20 -20.00 3.30 1.29
CA GLU A 20 -18.75 3.93 1.73
C GLU A 20 -18.73 4.13 3.25
N ALA A 21 -19.78 4.71 3.83
CA ALA A 21 -19.89 4.94 5.27
C ALA A 21 -19.82 3.64 6.10
N PHE A 22 -20.42 2.56 5.62
CA PHE A 22 -20.30 1.24 6.25
C PHE A 22 -18.85 0.71 6.20
N LEU A 23 -18.18 0.89 5.05
CA LEU A 23 -16.78 0.50 4.89
C LEU A 23 -15.81 1.40 5.70
N VAL A 24 -16.11 2.69 5.90
CA VAL A 24 -15.39 3.57 6.84
C VAL A 24 -15.47 3.00 8.26
N GLY A 25 -16.65 2.55 8.70
CA GLY A 25 -16.83 1.93 10.01
C GLY A 25 -15.97 0.67 10.18
N LEU A 26 -16.02 -0.24 9.20
CA LEU A 26 -15.21 -1.46 9.19
C LEU A 26 -13.70 -1.17 9.14
N TYR A 27 -13.28 -0.19 8.34
CA TYR A 27 -11.87 0.24 8.25
C TYR A 27 -11.39 0.84 9.58
N SER A 28 -12.23 1.61 10.27
CA SER A 28 -11.92 2.17 11.59
C SER A 28 -11.68 1.07 12.63
N CYS A 29 -12.48 0.00 12.63
CA CYS A 29 -12.25 -1.17 13.47
C CYS A 29 -10.91 -1.87 13.16
N LEU A 30 -10.55 -2.02 11.88
CA LEU A 30 -9.27 -2.59 11.47
C LEU A 30 -8.07 -1.72 11.91
N LEU A 31 -8.20 -0.39 11.82
CA LEU A 31 -7.18 0.54 12.30
C LEU A 31 -6.97 0.39 13.82
N ILE A 32 -8.05 0.34 14.60
CA ILE A 32 -8.00 0.15 16.06
C ILE A 32 -7.25 -1.13 16.40
N VAL A 33 -7.57 -2.26 15.78
CA VAL A 33 -6.87 -3.55 15.97
C VAL A 33 -5.38 -3.43 15.60
N THR A 34 -5.06 -2.74 14.50
CA THR A 34 -3.68 -2.54 14.03
C THR A 34 -2.84 -1.69 14.99
N LEU A 35 -3.44 -0.67 15.61
CA LEU A 35 -2.76 0.20 16.58
C LEU A 35 -2.71 -0.38 18.00
N TRP A 36 -3.65 -1.26 18.36
CA TRP A 36 -3.72 -1.90 19.68
C TRP A 36 -2.53 -2.84 19.95
N ALA A 37 -2.00 -3.53 18.94
CA ALA A 37 -0.84 -4.42 19.09
C ALA A 37 0.47 -3.68 19.49
N PRO A 38 0.88 -2.57 18.84
CA PRO A 38 1.97 -1.72 19.34
C PRO A 38 1.76 -1.21 20.78
N ILE A 39 0.55 -0.74 21.10
CA ILE A 39 0.21 -0.15 22.41
C ILE A 39 0.32 -1.21 23.52
N THR A 40 -0.31 -2.37 23.35
CA THR A 40 -0.27 -3.48 24.32
C THR A 40 1.11 -4.10 24.50
N THR A 41 1.96 -4.08 23.46
CA THR A 41 3.35 -4.57 23.55
C THR A 41 4.34 -3.50 24.04
N GLY A 42 3.88 -2.28 24.37
CA GLY A 42 4.72 -1.18 24.85
C GLY A 42 5.74 -0.68 23.81
N ARG A 43 5.52 -0.96 22.51
CA ARG A 43 6.46 -0.64 21.44
C ARG A 43 6.13 0.70 20.79
N PRO A 44 7.14 1.57 20.53
CA PRO A 44 6.89 2.85 19.85
C PRO A 44 6.33 2.62 18.44
N LEU A 45 5.43 3.51 18.01
CA LEU A 45 4.79 3.38 16.70
C LEU A 45 5.82 3.54 15.58
N THR A 46 6.02 2.49 14.80
CA THR A 46 6.96 2.50 13.66
C THR A 46 6.46 3.44 12.56
N VAL A 47 7.37 3.84 11.66
CA VAL A 47 7.05 4.66 10.46
C VAL A 47 5.87 4.08 9.67
N ILE A 48 5.72 2.75 9.64
CA ILE A 48 4.59 2.07 8.98
C ILE A 48 3.25 2.48 9.59
N GLY A 49 3.16 2.55 10.92
CA GLY A 49 1.93 2.94 11.62
C GLY A 49 1.54 4.38 11.32
N TRP A 50 2.51 5.28 11.24
CA TRP A 50 2.28 6.68 10.85
C TRP A 50 1.79 6.81 9.40
N ILE A 51 2.31 6.01 8.46
CA ILE A 51 1.82 6.00 7.07
C ILE A 51 0.39 5.45 7.01
N ILE A 52 0.05 4.40 7.76
CA ILE A 52 -1.33 3.87 7.82
C ILE A 52 -2.31 4.90 8.40
N ILE A 53 -1.91 5.61 9.47
CA ILE A 53 -2.71 6.72 10.02
C ILE A 53 -2.89 7.82 8.97
N ALA A 54 -1.85 8.19 8.22
CA ALA A 54 -1.94 9.19 7.16
C ALA A 54 -2.89 8.75 6.02
N ILE A 55 -2.82 7.49 5.58
CA ILE A 55 -3.75 6.92 4.59
C ILE A 55 -5.19 7.00 5.10
N TYR A 56 -5.46 6.53 6.32
CA TYR A 56 -6.79 6.59 6.94
C TYR A 56 -7.31 8.04 7.04
N CYS A 57 -6.50 8.99 7.50
CA CYS A 57 -6.87 10.39 7.57
C CYS A 57 -7.22 10.98 6.19
N LEU A 58 -6.47 10.63 5.14
CA LEU A 58 -6.80 11.03 3.76
C LEU A 58 -8.12 10.41 3.27
N THR A 59 -8.38 9.14 3.60
CA THR A 59 -9.66 8.47 3.31
C THR A 59 -10.83 9.16 4.02
N ILE A 60 -10.69 9.51 5.29
CA ILE A 60 -11.71 10.26 6.05
C ILE A 60 -11.93 11.65 5.45
N CYS A 61 -10.86 12.38 5.09
CA CYS A 61 -10.97 13.68 4.40
C CYS A 61 -11.71 13.56 3.06
N ARG A 62 -11.46 12.51 2.26
CA ARG A 62 -12.22 12.23 1.03
C ARG A 62 -13.70 11.97 1.32
N PHE A 63 -14.00 11.13 2.30
CA PHE A 63 -15.38 10.78 2.68
C PHE A 63 -16.17 12.01 3.15
N VAL A 64 -15.56 12.88 3.97
CA VAL A 64 -16.18 14.15 4.40
C VAL A 64 -16.48 15.05 3.18
N LEU A 65 -15.56 15.16 2.23
CA LEU A 65 -15.81 15.91 0.99
C LEU A 65 -16.87 15.27 0.09
N GLU A 66 -17.00 13.94 0.06
CA GLU A 66 -18.06 13.23 -0.65
C GLU A 66 -19.44 13.58 -0.06
N VAL A 67 -19.59 13.50 1.27
CA VAL A 67 -20.81 13.87 1.98
C VAL A 67 -21.13 15.36 1.80
N CYS A 68 -20.13 16.25 1.85
CA CYS A 68 -20.33 17.67 1.57
C CYS A 68 -20.81 17.94 0.13
N ALA A 69 -20.26 17.24 -0.87
CA ALA A 69 -20.69 17.36 -2.26
C ALA A 69 -22.13 16.86 -2.44
N LEU A 70 -22.47 15.69 -1.87
CA LEU A 70 -23.82 15.15 -1.91
C LEU A 70 -24.83 16.13 -1.29
N PHE A 71 -24.54 16.67 -0.10
CA PHE A 71 -25.43 17.62 0.58
C PHE A 71 -25.64 18.91 -0.23
N ARG A 72 -24.59 19.44 -0.89
CA ARG A 72 -24.68 20.58 -1.82
C ARG A 72 -25.61 20.28 -3.00
N THR A 73 -25.42 19.15 -3.68
CA THR A 73 -26.28 18.80 -4.84
C THR A 73 -27.74 18.62 -4.43
N LEU A 74 -28.03 18.11 -3.23
CA LEU A 74 -29.40 17.99 -2.71
C LEU A 74 -30.02 19.36 -2.37
N LEU A 75 -29.24 20.30 -1.82
CA LEU A 75 -29.72 21.66 -1.54
C LEU A 75 -30.00 22.47 -2.81
N VAL A 76 -29.11 22.42 -3.81
CA VAL A 76 -29.26 23.18 -5.07
C VAL A 76 -30.45 22.68 -5.90
N ASN A 77 -30.78 21.39 -5.84
CA ASN A 77 -32.02 20.89 -6.44
C ASN A 77 -33.30 21.24 -5.65
N GLY A 78 -33.16 21.79 -4.43
CA GLY A 78 -34.25 22.30 -3.60
C GLY A 78 -34.43 23.82 -3.63
N GLY A 79 -33.52 24.56 -4.27
CA GLY A 79 -33.58 26.03 -4.38
C GLY A 79 -32.51 26.58 -5.31
N GLU A 80 -32.88 27.57 -6.12
CA GLU A 80 -32.08 28.11 -7.23
C GLU A 80 -30.91 29.00 -6.76
N VAL A 81 -29.84 28.38 -6.25
CA VAL A 81 -28.65 29.11 -5.73
C VAL A 81 -27.60 29.30 -6.83
N VAL A 82 -27.79 30.32 -7.66
CA VAL A 82 -26.86 30.69 -8.74
C VAL A 82 -25.47 31.07 -8.18
N GLY A 83 -24.41 30.40 -8.66
CA GLY A 83 -23.00 30.76 -8.38
C GLY A 83 -22.13 29.68 -7.70
N LEU A 84 -22.63 28.46 -7.46
CA LEU A 84 -21.88 27.41 -6.73
C LEU A 84 -20.97 26.51 -7.58
N GLU A 85 -21.12 26.49 -8.91
CA GLU A 85 -20.43 25.55 -9.82
C GLU A 85 -18.90 25.51 -9.62
N SER A 86 -18.28 26.69 -9.46
CA SER A 86 -16.84 26.85 -9.24
C SER A 86 -16.33 26.15 -7.97
N VAL A 87 -17.15 26.06 -6.94
CA VAL A 87 -16.80 25.43 -5.66
C VAL A 87 -16.90 23.92 -5.77
N ASP A 88 -17.89 23.41 -6.50
CA ASP A 88 -18.12 21.98 -6.63
C ASP A 88 -17.03 21.31 -7.50
N TYR A 89 -16.51 22.00 -8.52
CA TYR A 89 -15.31 21.54 -9.25
C TYR A 89 -14.07 21.41 -8.34
N VAL A 90 -13.84 22.38 -7.46
CA VAL A 90 -12.71 22.33 -6.49
C VAL A 90 -12.89 21.17 -5.52
N ILE A 91 -14.11 20.93 -5.02
CA ILE A 91 -14.41 19.80 -4.14
C ILE A 91 -14.14 18.46 -4.85
N GLN A 92 -14.57 18.28 -6.10
CA GLN A 92 -14.30 17.05 -6.86
C GLN A 92 -12.79 16.84 -7.09
N ALA A 93 -12.05 17.88 -7.47
CA ALA A 93 -10.61 17.79 -7.65
C ALA A 93 -9.86 17.47 -6.34
N MET A 94 -10.27 18.05 -5.20
CA MET A 94 -9.71 17.73 -3.88
C MET A 94 -9.99 16.28 -3.46
N LYS A 95 -11.20 15.76 -3.69
CA LYS A 95 -11.55 14.35 -3.43
C LYS A 95 -10.67 13.39 -4.23
N GLN A 96 -10.47 13.69 -5.51
CA GLN A 96 -9.66 12.87 -6.41
C GLN A 96 -8.17 12.94 -6.04
N ALA A 97 -7.66 14.12 -5.69
CA ALA A 97 -6.30 14.28 -5.17
C ALA A 97 -6.08 13.49 -3.87
N PHE A 98 -6.99 13.56 -2.88
CA PHE A 98 -6.88 12.77 -1.65
C PHE A 98 -6.97 11.26 -1.90
N THR A 99 -7.84 10.82 -2.83
CA THR A 99 -7.92 9.40 -3.25
C THR A 99 -6.59 8.94 -3.84
N PHE A 100 -6.02 9.68 -4.79
CA PHE A 100 -4.76 9.30 -5.44
C PHE A 100 -3.57 9.37 -4.48
N VAL A 101 -3.46 10.36 -3.59
CA VAL A 101 -2.37 10.40 -2.59
C VAL A 101 -2.50 9.23 -1.60
N ALA A 102 -3.71 8.89 -1.14
CA ALA A 102 -3.94 7.73 -0.28
C ALA A 102 -3.58 6.41 -0.98
N ALA A 103 -3.97 6.25 -2.25
CA ALA A 103 -3.62 5.09 -3.08
C ALA A 103 -2.10 4.99 -3.30
N THR A 104 -1.43 6.07 -3.75
CA THR A 104 0.02 6.08 -3.95
C THR A 104 0.80 5.76 -2.66
N LEU A 105 0.32 6.21 -1.48
CA LEU A 105 0.91 5.83 -0.19
C LEU A 105 0.68 4.35 0.15
N ALA A 106 -0.52 3.82 -0.09
CA ALA A 106 -0.84 2.41 0.08
C ALA A 106 0.04 1.53 -0.83
N ASP A 107 0.11 1.84 -2.13
CA ASP A 107 0.91 1.11 -3.09
C ASP A 107 2.42 1.25 -2.80
N SER A 108 2.88 2.40 -2.28
CA SER A 108 4.26 2.54 -1.80
C SER A 108 4.59 1.57 -0.65
N LEU A 109 3.63 1.30 0.25
CA LEU A 109 3.80 0.25 1.26
C LEU A 109 3.86 -1.16 0.62
N PHE A 110 2.99 -1.48 -0.35
CA PHE A 110 3.07 -2.76 -1.09
C PHE A 110 4.47 -2.95 -1.74
N CYS A 111 4.97 -1.93 -2.44
CA CYS A 111 6.27 -1.97 -3.11
C CYS A 111 7.44 -2.12 -2.13
N TRP A 112 7.42 -1.39 -1.01
CA TRP A 112 8.45 -1.54 0.03
C TRP A 112 8.40 -2.90 0.73
N ARG A 113 7.20 -3.44 1.02
CA ARG A 113 7.08 -4.79 1.59
C ARG A 113 7.57 -5.86 0.62
N LEU A 114 7.30 -5.73 -0.69
CA LEU A 114 7.88 -6.58 -1.73
C LEU A 114 9.41 -6.54 -1.71
N TYR A 115 10.01 -5.35 -1.60
CA TYR A 115 11.47 -5.16 -1.49
C TYR A 115 12.08 -5.90 -0.29
N MET A 116 11.44 -5.81 0.88
CA MET A 116 11.87 -6.53 2.09
C MET A 116 11.76 -8.06 1.94
N ILE A 117 10.65 -8.55 1.35
CA ILE A 117 10.37 -9.99 1.19
C ILE A 117 11.30 -10.67 0.16
N TRP A 118 11.74 -9.93 -0.86
CA TRP A 118 12.66 -10.42 -1.89
C TRP A 118 14.15 -10.18 -1.57
N SER A 119 14.49 -9.89 -0.31
CA SER A 119 15.88 -9.76 0.16
C SER A 119 16.71 -8.79 -0.69
N GLN A 120 16.13 -7.63 -1.02
CA GLN A 120 16.77 -6.55 -1.78
C GLN A 120 17.14 -6.88 -3.24
N ASN A 121 16.61 -7.94 -3.86
CA ASN A 121 16.85 -8.27 -5.28
C ASN A 121 16.14 -7.29 -6.24
N THR A 122 16.75 -6.11 -6.42
CA THR A 122 16.20 -4.94 -7.15
C THR A 122 15.63 -5.25 -8.53
N ARG A 123 16.16 -6.24 -9.25
CA ARG A 123 15.71 -6.61 -10.62
C ARG A 123 14.23 -6.97 -10.69
N ILE A 124 13.68 -7.60 -9.64
CA ILE A 124 12.28 -8.03 -9.59
C ILE A 124 11.35 -6.89 -9.15
N ILE A 125 11.86 -5.96 -8.35
CA ILE A 125 11.12 -4.82 -7.80
C ILE A 125 11.08 -3.64 -8.78
N LEU A 126 12.04 -3.57 -9.71
CA LEU A 126 12.09 -2.53 -10.76
C LEU A 126 10.79 -2.42 -11.56
N PHE A 127 10.17 -3.56 -11.93
CA PHE A 127 8.93 -3.57 -12.70
C PHE A 127 7.75 -2.92 -11.95
N PRO A 128 7.33 -3.38 -10.74
CA PRO A 128 6.25 -2.72 -10.01
C PRO A 128 6.60 -1.29 -9.58
N ALA A 129 7.87 -0.97 -9.32
CA ALA A 129 8.29 0.41 -9.06
C ALA A 129 8.07 1.33 -10.28
N VAL A 130 8.38 0.86 -11.50
CA VAL A 130 8.09 1.59 -12.74
C VAL A 130 6.57 1.73 -12.97
N LEU A 131 5.77 0.69 -12.73
CA LEU A 131 4.31 0.79 -12.83
C LEU A 131 3.73 1.80 -11.82
N LEU A 132 4.23 1.83 -10.59
CA LEU A 132 3.82 2.81 -9.57
C LEU A 132 4.15 4.25 -9.99
N ILE A 133 5.32 4.49 -10.58
CA ILE A 133 5.70 5.80 -11.12
C ILE A 133 4.77 6.20 -12.28
N ILE A 134 4.50 5.29 -13.22
CA ILE A 134 3.60 5.54 -14.36
C ILE A 134 2.18 5.86 -13.88
N HIS A 135 1.63 5.07 -12.95
CA HIS A 135 0.32 5.32 -12.34
C HIS A 135 0.29 6.70 -11.65
N THR A 136 1.30 7.02 -10.84
CA THR A 136 1.39 8.33 -10.15
C THR A 136 1.40 9.49 -11.14
N ILE A 137 2.12 9.38 -12.26
CA ILE A 137 2.17 10.40 -13.30
C ILE A 137 0.79 10.56 -13.97
N ILE A 138 0.11 9.46 -14.32
CA ILE A 138 -1.23 9.52 -14.93
C ILE A 138 -2.23 10.17 -13.97
N CYS A 139 -2.22 9.80 -12.68
CA CYS A 139 -3.07 10.37 -11.64
C CYS A 139 -2.85 11.88 -11.45
N ILE A 140 -1.59 12.34 -11.47
CA ILE A 140 -1.26 13.78 -11.45
C ILE A 140 -1.81 14.49 -12.70
N VAL A 141 -1.63 13.91 -13.89
CA VAL A 141 -2.14 14.47 -15.16
C VAL A 141 -3.66 14.60 -15.13
N ILE A 142 -4.38 13.59 -14.64
CA ILE A 142 -5.86 13.63 -14.50
C ILE A 142 -6.30 14.76 -13.57
N VAL A 143 -5.68 14.91 -12.39
CA VAL A 143 -6.01 16.00 -11.44
C VAL A 143 -5.69 17.39 -12.01
N VAL A 144 -4.55 17.55 -12.69
CA VAL A 144 -4.15 18.83 -13.31
C VAL A 144 -5.11 19.21 -14.45
N ILE A 145 -5.51 18.25 -15.29
CA ILE A 145 -6.53 18.44 -16.32
C ILE A 145 -7.88 18.84 -15.69
N GLY A 146 -8.32 18.13 -14.65
CA GLY A 146 -9.57 18.40 -13.93
C GLY A 146 -9.61 19.75 -13.20
N LEU A 147 -8.45 20.31 -12.82
CA LEU A 147 -8.34 21.65 -12.23
C LEU A 147 -8.30 22.77 -13.29
N LEU A 148 -7.51 22.61 -14.35
CA LEU A 148 -7.18 23.72 -15.26
C LEU A 148 -8.21 23.96 -16.38
N LEU A 149 -8.86 22.91 -16.88
CA LEU A 149 -9.63 22.97 -18.12
C LEU A 149 -11.16 22.97 -17.90
N THR A 150 -11.62 22.38 -16.80
CA THR A 150 -13.04 22.28 -16.43
C THR A 150 -13.78 23.63 -16.35
N PRO A 151 -13.17 24.76 -15.91
CA PRO A 151 -13.87 26.05 -15.83
C PRO A 151 -14.20 26.72 -17.19
N GLN A 152 -13.81 26.14 -18.33
CA GLN A 152 -13.92 26.82 -19.63
C GLN A 152 -14.81 26.08 -20.64
N PRO A 153 -15.98 26.65 -21.05
CA PRO A 153 -16.91 25.99 -21.98
C PRO A 153 -16.37 25.83 -23.41
N ARG A 154 -15.16 26.34 -23.72
CA ARG A 154 -14.45 26.10 -24.98
C ARG A 154 -13.59 24.82 -24.98
N HIS A 155 -13.30 24.24 -23.81
CA HIS A 155 -12.42 23.07 -23.68
C HIS A 155 -13.14 21.76 -23.38
N THR A 156 -14.46 21.80 -23.17
CA THR A 156 -15.31 20.62 -22.91
C THR A 156 -15.17 19.52 -23.96
N GLN A 157 -15.12 19.86 -25.26
CA GLN A 157 -14.92 18.87 -26.34
C GLN A 157 -13.55 18.16 -26.29
N TYR A 158 -12.51 18.85 -25.82
CA TYR A 158 -11.19 18.23 -25.59
C TYR A 158 -11.21 17.34 -24.35
N LEU A 159 -11.89 17.76 -23.28
CA LEU A 159 -12.04 16.97 -22.06
C LEU A 159 -12.80 15.66 -22.29
N THR A 160 -13.93 15.69 -23.00
CA THR A 160 -14.69 14.49 -23.37
C THR A 160 -13.90 13.52 -24.26
N SER A 161 -12.87 14.01 -24.95
CA SER A 161 -12.01 13.20 -25.82
C SER A 161 -10.77 12.64 -25.09
N LEU A 162 -10.27 13.35 -24.05
CA LEU A 162 -9.00 13.03 -23.38
C LEU A 162 -9.17 12.30 -22.04
N LEU A 163 -10.21 12.58 -21.25
CA LEU A 163 -10.38 11.91 -19.95
C LEU A 163 -10.69 10.41 -20.07
N PRO A 164 -11.60 9.94 -20.95
CA PRO A 164 -11.90 8.51 -21.05
C PRO A 164 -10.68 7.61 -21.31
N PRO A 165 -9.79 7.86 -22.29
CA PRO A 165 -8.61 7.02 -22.48
C PRO A 165 -7.58 7.15 -21.35
N LEU A 166 -7.47 8.31 -20.67
CA LEU A 166 -6.60 8.47 -19.50
C LEU A 166 -7.11 7.65 -18.30
N ASN A 167 -8.42 7.66 -18.03
CA ASN A 167 -9.04 6.85 -16.98
C ASN A 167 -8.89 5.34 -17.27
N VAL A 168 -9.06 4.91 -18.53
CA VAL A 168 -8.79 3.51 -18.92
C VAL A 168 -7.30 3.16 -18.72
N GLY A 169 -6.38 4.08 -19.05
CA GLY A 169 -4.94 3.89 -18.83
C GLY A 169 -4.56 3.80 -17.33
N GLU A 170 -5.18 4.62 -16.49
CA GLU A 170 -5.04 4.60 -15.03
C GLU A 170 -5.49 3.26 -14.45
N LEU A 171 -6.74 2.85 -14.73
CA LEU A 171 -7.34 1.58 -14.27
C LEU A 171 -6.54 0.35 -14.75
N CYS A 172 -6.09 0.34 -16.01
CA CYS A 172 -5.24 -0.73 -16.53
C CYS A 172 -3.87 -0.78 -15.82
N THR A 173 -3.28 0.36 -15.48
CA THR A 173 -1.97 0.41 -14.81
C THR A 173 -2.07 -0.08 -13.36
N ILE A 174 -3.09 0.36 -12.60
CA ILE A 174 -3.29 -0.11 -11.21
C ILE A 174 -3.73 -1.58 -11.15
N PHE A 175 -4.49 -2.07 -12.15
CA PHE A 175 -4.79 -3.49 -12.30
C PHE A 175 -3.51 -4.33 -12.46
N LEU A 176 -2.65 -3.97 -13.41
CA LEU A 176 -1.38 -4.66 -13.66
C LEU A 176 -0.44 -4.59 -12.44
N TYR A 177 -0.36 -3.44 -11.78
CA TYR A 177 0.41 -3.26 -10.55
C TYR A 177 -0.07 -4.19 -9.43
N THR A 178 -1.38 -4.17 -9.14
CA THR A 178 -1.99 -4.96 -8.07
C THR A 178 -1.86 -6.46 -8.35
N PHE A 179 -2.07 -6.88 -9.60
CA PHE A 179 -1.96 -8.28 -10.00
C PHE A 179 -0.52 -8.78 -9.85
N TYR A 180 0.46 -8.03 -10.35
CA TYR A 180 1.87 -8.42 -10.32
C TYR A 180 2.44 -8.43 -8.90
N THR A 181 2.12 -7.42 -8.08
CA THR A 181 2.56 -7.38 -6.67
C THR A 181 1.91 -8.49 -5.84
N THR A 182 0.60 -8.72 -5.96
CA THR A 182 -0.09 -9.82 -5.28
C THR A 182 0.50 -11.18 -5.68
N ALA A 183 0.71 -11.42 -6.98
CA ALA A 183 1.29 -12.67 -7.48
C ALA A 183 2.73 -12.89 -6.98
N LEU A 184 3.59 -11.87 -7.00
CA LEU A 184 4.96 -11.97 -6.50
C LEU A 184 5.03 -12.22 -4.99
N ILE A 185 4.17 -11.57 -4.20
CA ILE A 185 4.14 -11.76 -2.75
C ILE A 185 3.61 -13.16 -2.43
N ALA A 186 2.49 -13.57 -3.01
CA ALA A 186 1.90 -14.90 -2.79
C ALA A 186 2.84 -16.03 -3.25
N GLY A 187 3.45 -15.92 -4.43
CA GLY A 187 4.39 -16.92 -4.94
C GLY A 187 5.67 -17.05 -4.11
N ARG A 188 6.22 -15.91 -3.63
CA ARG A 188 7.40 -15.92 -2.74
C ARG A 188 7.07 -16.48 -1.36
N LEU A 189 5.89 -16.16 -0.83
CA LEU A 189 5.41 -16.65 0.47
C LEU A 189 5.10 -18.17 0.41
N TRP A 190 4.55 -18.65 -0.70
CA TRP A 190 4.38 -20.08 -0.98
C TRP A 190 5.73 -20.82 -1.07
N TRP A 191 6.73 -20.24 -1.75
CA TRP A 191 8.07 -20.82 -1.80
C TRP A 191 8.70 -20.93 -0.39
N VAL A 192 8.63 -19.87 0.41
CA VAL A 192 9.13 -19.87 1.79
C VAL A 192 8.40 -20.92 2.65
N GLY A 193 7.07 -20.98 2.58
CA GLY A 193 6.29 -22.00 3.28
C GLY A 193 6.66 -23.43 2.85
N ARG A 194 6.91 -23.65 1.55
CA ARG A 194 7.34 -24.94 1.02
C ARG A 194 8.73 -25.35 1.53
N GLU A 195 9.69 -24.43 1.59
CA GLU A 195 11.02 -24.72 2.16
C GLU A 195 10.93 -25.03 3.66
N VAL A 196 10.19 -24.24 4.44
CA VAL A 196 10.01 -24.50 5.89
C VAL A 196 9.33 -25.87 6.12
N ASN A 197 8.36 -26.26 5.30
CA ASN A 197 7.70 -27.56 5.40
C ASN A 197 8.63 -28.76 5.18
N LYS A 198 9.73 -28.64 4.40
CA LYS A 198 10.72 -29.73 4.24
C LYS A 198 11.45 -30.08 5.54
N PHE A 199 11.55 -29.11 6.46
CA PHE A 199 12.27 -29.23 7.74
C PHE A 199 11.31 -29.17 8.93
N THR A 200 10.08 -29.66 8.76
CA THR A 200 9.02 -29.64 9.78
C THR A 200 8.41 -31.03 9.92
N SER A 201 8.03 -31.43 11.13
CA SER A 201 7.38 -32.73 11.36
C SER A 201 6.01 -32.81 10.67
N PRO A 202 5.52 -34.00 10.27
CA PRO A 202 4.23 -34.13 9.57
C PRO A 202 3.02 -33.59 10.36
N GLU A 203 3.09 -33.58 11.70
CA GLU A 203 2.02 -33.07 12.56
C GLU A 203 2.02 -31.54 12.63
N GLU A 204 3.18 -30.91 12.79
CA GLU A 204 3.31 -29.45 12.73
C GLU A 204 3.01 -28.92 11.33
N ALA A 205 3.45 -29.62 10.28
CA ALA A 205 3.16 -29.27 8.88
C ALA A 205 1.66 -29.29 8.55
N LYS A 206 0.84 -29.97 9.37
CA LYS A 206 -0.63 -29.97 9.30
C LYS A 206 -1.24 -28.69 9.89
N LYS A 207 -0.57 -28.02 10.83
CA LYS A 207 -1.02 -26.79 11.52
C LYS A 207 -0.59 -25.52 10.76
N ASN A 208 -0.69 -25.55 9.43
CA ASN A 208 0.10 -24.70 8.53
C ASN A 208 -0.38 -23.25 8.42
N ARG A 209 -0.09 -22.43 9.43
CA ARG A 209 -0.46 -21.00 9.49
C ARG A 209 0.04 -20.18 8.30
N TYR A 210 1.14 -20.60 7.62
CA TYR A 210 1.59 -19.97 6.38
C TYR A 210 0.54 -20.04 5.26
N VAL A 211 -0.17 -21.16 5.11
CA VAL A 211 -1.22 -21.33 4.08
C VAL A 211 -2.39 -20.37 4.36
N GLY A 212 -2.76 -20.20 5.63
CA GLY A 212 -3.75 -19.21 6.05
C GLY A 212 -3.33 -17.77 5.76
N ALA A 213 -2.07 -17.41 6.01
CA ALA A 213 -1.53 -16.09 5.71
C ALA A 213 -1.47 -15.82 4.18
N ILE A 214 -1.06 -16.81 3.38
CA ILE A 214 -1.10 -16.73 1.90
C ILE A 214 -2.53 -16.53 1.41
N ALA A 215 -3.48 -17.34 1.91
CA ALA A 215 -4.88 -17.27 1.51
C ALA A 215 -5.50 -15.91 1.84
N ALA A 216 -5.27 -15.40 3.05
CA ALA A 216 -5.76 -14.08 3.46
C ALA A 216 -5.18 -12.94 2.60
N LEU A 217 -3.88 -13.01 2.25
CA LEU A 217 -3.23 -12.00 1.41
C LEU A 217 -3.77 -12.00 -0.02
N VAL A 218 -3.90 -13.19 -0.62
CA VAL A 218 -4.51 -13.37 -1.94
C VAL A 218 -5.97 -12.92 -1.93
N GLN A 219 -6.73 -13.23 -0.88
CA GLN A 219 -8.12 -12.80 -0.73
C GLN A 219 -8.25 -11.26 -0.73
N SER A 220 -7.41 -10.53 0.02
CA SER A 220 -7.41 -9.06 -0.03
C SER A 220 -7.04 -8.51 -1.42
N GLY A 221 -6.02 -9.08 -2.09
CA GLY A 221 -5.63 -8.65 -3.43
C GLY A 221 -6.71 -8.92 -4.49
N VAL A 222 -7.38 -10.08 -4.43
CA VAL A 222 -8.46 -10.45 -5.35
C VAL A 222 -9.70 -9.55 -5.16
N ILE A 223 -10.03 -9.15 -3.93
CA ILE A 223 -11.13 -8.21 -3.66
C ILE A 223 -10.85 -6.85 -4.35
N TYR A 224 -9.64 -6.30 -4.22
CA TYR A 224 -9.29 -5.04 -4.87
C TYR A 224 -9.24 -5.17 -6.40
N LEU A 225 -8.63 -6.24 -6.93
CA LEU A 225 -8.62 -6.54 -8.37
C LEU A 225 -10.03 -6.63 -8.97
N THR A 226 -10.98 -7.27 -8.25
CA THR A 226 -12.38 -7.37 -8.67
C THR A 226 -13.02 -5.98 -8.78
N MET A 227 -12.74 -5.08 -7.84
CA MET A 227 -13.26 -3.70 -7.87
C MET A 227 -12.66 -2.87 -9.01
N VAL A 228 -11.37 -3.04 -9.31
CA VAL A 228 -10.74 -2.39 -10.47
C VAL A 228 -11.32 -2.91 -11.80
N ILE A 229 -11.60 -4.22 -11.91
CA ILE A 229 -12.29 -4.79 -13.08
C ILE A 229 -13.71 -4.21 -13.22
N LEU A 230 -14.47 -4.10 -12.13
CA LEU A 230 -15.82 -3.52 -12.17
C LEU A 230 -15.80 -2.04 -12.58
N LEU A 231 -14.83 -1.26 -12.10
CA LEU A 231 -14.63 0.12 -12.56
C LEU A 231 -14.23 0.21 -14.04
N LEU A 232 -13.37 -0.69 -14.52
CA LEU A 232 -12.99 -0.75 -15.92
C LEU A 232 -14.20 -1.07 -16.81
N ILE A 233 -15.07 -1.98 -16.39
CA ILE A 233 -16.35 -2.26 -17.07
C ILE A 233 -17.26 -1.03 -17.04
N ALA A 234 -17.37 -0.32 -15.92
CA ALA A 234 -18.21 0.88 -15.81
C ALA A 234 -17.75 2.00 -16.77
N VAL A 235 -16.43 2.23 -16.88
CA VAL A 235 -15.84 3.20 -17.81
C VAL A 235 -16.03 2.76 -19.27
N LEU A 236 -15.76 1.49 -19.60
CA LEU A 236 -15.90 0.97 -20.97
C LEU A 236 -17.36 0.90 -21.45
N THR A 237 -18.33 0.82 -20.53
CA THR A 237 -19.77 0.85 -20.83
C THR A 237 -20.39 2.26 -20.74
N MET A 238 -19.59 3.29 -20.41
CA MET A 238 -20.05 4.67 -20.19
C MET A 238 -21.22 4.76 -19.19
N ASN A 239 -21.16 3.97 -18.12
CA ASN A 239 -22.22 3.87 -17.11
C ASN A 239 -21.91 4.76 -15.90
N ASP A 240 -22.29 6.04 -15.99
CA ASP A 240 -22.07 7.05 -14.95
C ASP A 240 -22.60 6.62 -13.59
N THR A 241 -23.80 6.02 -13.53
CA THR A 241 -24.41 5.53 -12.28
C THR A 241 -23.55 4.45 -11.62
N MET A 242 -22.98 3.53 -12.40
CA MET A 242 -22.09 2.49 -11.91
C MET A 242 -20.74 3.07 -11.46
N MET A 243 -20.19 4.06 -12.18
CA MET A 243 -18.98 4.77 -11.77
C MET A 243 -19.16 5.54 -10.45
N VAL A 244 -20.29 6.25 -10.30
CA VAL A 244 -20.65 7.02 -9.09
C VAL A 244 -20.81 6.12 -7.86
N VAL A 245 -21.32 4.89 -8.03
CA VAL A 245 -21.41 3.90 -6.94
C VAL A 245 -20.04 3.29 -6.59
N LEU A 246 -19.22 2.92 -7.59
CA LEU A 246 -18.01 2.13 -7.36
C LEU A 246 -16.77 2.94 -6.95
N ASN A 247 -16.63 4.19 -7.39
CA ASN A 247 -15.49 5.06 -7.08
C ASN A 247 -15.30 5.36 -5.56
N PRO A 248 -16.35 5.63 -4.75
CA PRO A 248 -16.18 5.72 -3.30
C PRO A 248 -15.80 4.35 -2.67
N ILE A 249 -16.43 3.27 -3.12
CA ILE A 249 -16.20 1.92 -2.61
C ILE A 249 -14.75 1.43 -2.85
N SER A 250 -14.20 1.66 -4.05
CA SER A 250 -12.86 1.18 -4.43
C SER A 250 -11.74 1.87 -3.63
N ALA A 251 -11.87 3.16 -3.35
CA ALA A 251 -10.88 3.94 -2.61
C ALA A 251 -10.70 3.42 -1.18
N ILE A 252 -11.81 3.10 -0.49
CA ILE A 252 -11.75 2.52 0.86
C ILE A 252 -11.22 1.08 0.82
N ILE A 253 -11.57 0.29 -0.20
CA ILE A 253 -11.06 -1.08 -0.36
C ILE A 253 -9.52 -1.10 -0.53
N ASN A 254 -8.90 -0.09 -1.15
CA ASN A 254 -7.43 0.02 -1.18
C ASN A 254 -6.85 0.31 0.25
N GLY A 255 -7.43 1.26 0.99
CA GLY A 255 -7.04 1.56 2.38
C GLY A 255 -7.19 0.36 3.33
N ILE A 256 -8.27 -0.40 3.18
CA ILE A 256 -8.49 -1.68 3.89
C ILE A 256 -7.42 -2.71 3.47
N SER A 257 -7.15 -2.89 2.18
CA SER A 257 -6.25 -3.94 1.66
C SER A 257 -4.79 -3.71 2.10
N SER A 258 -4.30 -2.48 2.04
CA SER A 258 -2.97 -2.11 2.54
C SER A 258 -2.82 -2.32 4.05
N THR A 259 -3.88 -2.05 4.82
CA THR A 259 -3.90 -2.25 6.28
C THR A 259 -3.95 -3.74 6.65
N LEU A 260 -4.77 -4.54 5.95
CA LEU A 260 -4.80 -6.00 6.10
C LEU A 260 -3.45 -6.64 5.77
N LEU A 261 -2.76 -6.18 4.72
CA LEU A 261 -1.41 -6.66 4.37
C LEU A 261 -0.40 -6.38 5.49
N VAL A 262 -0.47 -5.23 6.18
CA VAL A 262 0.42 -4.95 7.32
C VAL A 262 0.10 -5.84 8.53
N LEU A 263 -1.18 -6.08 8.83
CA LEU A 263 -1.59 -7.03 9.87
C LEU A 263 -1.06 -8.45 9.59
N GLN A 264 -1.22 -8.94 8.35
CA GLN A 264 -0.73 -10.25 7.91
C GLN A 264 0.80 -10.38 8.06
N LEU A 265 1.55 -9.34 7.72
CA LEU A 265 3.02 -9.35 7.83
C LEU A 265 3.51 -9.27 9.27
N ASN A 266 2.80 -8.57 10.16
CA ASN A 266 3.14 -8.54 11.59
C ASN A 266 2.96 -9.96 12.20
N MET A 267 1.82 -10.61 11.94
CA MET A 267 1.58 -12.01 12.37
C MET A 267 2.61 -13.00 11.80
N PHE A 268 3.03 -12.82 10.53
CA PHE A 268 4.09 -13.64 9.92
C PHE A 268 5.43 -13.45 10.64
N GLN A 269 5.81 -12.21 10.94
CA GLN A 269 7.07 -11.91 11.62
C GLN A 269 7.08 -12.49 13.05
N GLU A 270 5.98 -12.35 13.80
CA GLU A 270 5.82 -12.95 15.13
C GLU A 270 5.95 -14.48 15.08
N TYR A 271 5.29 -15.14 14.12
CA TYR A 271 5.41 -16.59 13.93
C TYR A 271 6.85 -17.04 13.63
N THR A 272 7.57 -16.32 12.75
CA THR A 272 8.98 -16.66 12.46
C THR A 272 9.92 -16.42 13.64
N VAL A 273 9.63 -15.42 14.49
CA VAL A 273 10.41 -15.20 15.72
C VAL A 273 10.14 -16.31 16.73
N GLN A 274 8.87 -16.67 16.96
CA GLN A 274 8.49 -17.73 17.91
C GLN A 274 9.08 -19.08 17.49
N ARG A 275 8.97 -19.48 16.22
CA ARG A 275 9.57 -20.73 15.72
C ARG A 275 11.10 -20.77 15.87
N ASN A 276 11.79 -19.63 15.82
CA ASN A 276 13.23 -19.56 16.06
C ASN A 276 13.62 -19.67 17.54
N MET A 277 12.66 -19.61 18.47
CA MET A 277 12.86 -19.89 19.91
C MET A 277 12.53 -21.35 20.24
N ASP A 278 11.46 -21.89 19.64
CA ASP A 278 10.92 -23.22 19.97
C ASP A 278 11.63 -24.38 19.22
N GLY A 279 12.36 -24.10 18.13
CA GLY A 279 12.98 -25.12 17.27
C GLY A 279 14.50 -24.97 17.09
N PRO A 280 15.19 -26.00 16.58
CA PRO A 280 16.62 -25.92 16.28
C PRO A 280 16.91 -24.83 15.23
N PRO A 281 17.99 -24.03 15.39
CA PRO A 281 18.21 -22.84 14.58
C PRO A 281 18.44 -23.19 13.10
N LEU A 282 17.68 -22.52 12.22
CA LEU A 282 17.76 -22.70 10.76
C LEU A 282 19.18 -22.41 10.25
N THR A 283 19.85 -23.45 9.75
CA THR A 283 21.24 -23.41 9.28
C THR A 283 21.42 -22.61 7.99
N THR A 284 21.54 -21.30 8.15
CA THR A 284 22.31 -20.36 7.28
C THR A 284 21.79 -20.11 5.86
N GLY A 285 20.98 -20.99 5.26
CA GLY A 285 20.45 -20.84 3.89
C GLY A 285 19.06 -20.19 3.78
N ALA A 286 18.20 -20.35 4.79
CA ALA A 286 16.78 -19.99 4.75
C ALA A 286 16.36 -18.90 5.75
N SER A 287 17.32 -18.26 6.43
CA SER A 287 17.03 -17.16 7.37
C SER A 287 16.59 -15.90 6.61
N ILE A 288 15.35 -15.45 6.82
CA ILE A 288 14.88 -14.15 6.29
C ILE A 288 15.57 -13.04 7.09
N LYS A 289 16.72 -12.57 6.60
CA LYS A 289 17.39 -11.37 7.10
C LYS A 289 16.58 -10.13 6.71
N PHE A 290 15.55 -9.83 7.49
CA PHE A 290 14.98 -8.48 7.52
C PHE A 290 16.10 -7.49 7.90
N ALA A 291 16.32 -6.47 7.07
CA ALA A 291 17.31 -5.44 7.37
C ALA A 291 16.94 -4.73 8.68
N LYS A 292 17.90 -4.62 9.61
CA LYS A 292 17.74 -3.76 10.79
C LYS A 292 17.59 -2.31 10.30
N PRO A 293 16.77 -1.46 10.97
CA PRO A 293 16.87 -0.02 10.81
C PRO A 293 18.31 0.42 11.08
N GLY A 294 18.88 1.25 10.20
CA GLY A 294 20.28 1.65 10.30
C GLY A 294 20.50 2.60 11.48
N THR A 295 21.22 2.16 12.50
CA THR A 295 21.74 3.04 13.55
C THR A 295 22.84 3.92 12.95
N SER A 296 22.79 5.23 13.19
CA SER A 296 23.69 6.21 12.58
C SER A 296 25.02 6.35 13.34
N SER A 297 26.06 5.69 12.85
CA SER A 297 27.48 5.83 13.26
C SER A 297 28.33 5.09 12.21
N GLU A 298 29.44 5.59 11.66
CA GLU A 298 30.27 6.77 11.98
C GLU A 298 30.67 7.52 10.70
N ILE A 299 31.27 8.72 10.83
CA ILE A 299 31.83 9.49 9.71
C ILE A 299 33.36 9.30 9.67
N PRO A 300 33.94 8.62 8.67
CA PRO A 300 35.39 8.50 8.52
C PRO A 300 35.94 9.67 7.70
N GLY A 301 36.62 10.62 8.34
CA GLY A 301 37.23 11.73 7.59
C GLY A 301 38.05 12.72 8.40
N GLU A 302 39.32 12.41 8.68
CA GLU A 302 40.35 13.44 8.82
C GLU A 302 41.73 12.92 8.37
N TRP A 303 42.63 13.83 7.95
CA TRP A 303 43.92 13.54 7.34
C TRP A 303 45.09 14.01 8.23
N ALA A 304 46.08 13.15 8.48
CA ALA A 304 47.42 13.57 8.90
C ALA A 304 48.49 12.49 8.54
N PRO A 305 49.61 12.84 7.87
CA PRO A 305 50.63 11.88 7.45
C PRO A 305 51.93 11.92 8.30
N THR A 306 52.80 10.93 8.04
CA THR A 306 54.25 10.89 8.33
C THR A 306 54.73 11.01 9.78
N HIS A 307 55.43 9.98 10.27
CA HIS A 307 56.90 10.03 10.46
C HIS A 307 57.47 8.64 10.83
N SER A 308 58.52 8.21 10.11
CA SER A 308 59.47 7.16 10.56
C SER A 308 60.73 7.85 11.09
N PRO A 309 61.46 7.27 12.08
CA PRO A 309 62.74 6.63 11.69
C PRO A 309 63.30 5.51 12.61
N VAL A 310 64.08 4.61 11.98
CA VAL A 310 65.36 4.02 12.44
C VAL A 310 65.43 2.92 13.53
N ALA A 311 66.35 1.98 13.24
CA ALA A 311 66.87 0.79 13.96
C ALA A 311 67.10 0.92 15.49
N THR A 312 67.12 -0.17 16.28
CA THR A 312 68.04 -1.35 16.28
C THR A 312 67.41 -2.46 17.17
N GLY A 313 67.90 -3.70 17.35
CA GLY A 313 69.08 -4.48 16.94
C GLY A 313 69.25 -5.70 17.90
N ARG A 314 70.14 -6.66 17.57
CA ARG A 314 70.35 -7.99 18.23
C ARG A 314 69.20 -9.02 18.06
N GLN A 315 69.34 -10.32 17.76
CA GLN A 315 70.43 -11.33 17.67
C GLN A 315 70.43 -12.36 18.82
N ALA A 316 70.57 -13.66 18.47
CA ALA A 316 70.67 -14.86 19.32
C ALA A 316 69.37 -15.26 20.09
N SER A 317 69.06 -16.54 20.36
CA SER A 317 69.68 -17.84 19.97
C SER A 317 68.72 -19.05 20.11
N ARG A 318 68.93 -20.10 19.30
CA ARG A 318 68.53 -21.51 19.55
C ARG A 318 69.47 -22.14 20.62
N PRO A 319 69.22 -23.36 21.20
CA PRO A 319 68.32 -24.45 20.79
C PRO A 319 67.23 -24.74 21.88
N THR A 320 66.71 -25.93 22.26
CA THR A 320 67.10 -27.35 22.08
C THR A 320 65.90 -28.34 22.16
N THR A 321 66.18 -29.59 22.54
CA THR A 321 65.42 -30.86 22.46
C THR A 321 64.82 -31.35 23.80
N ALA A 322 64.12 -32.51 23.72
CA ALA A 322 63.69 -33.43 24.78
C ALA A 322 62.37 -33.05 25.50
N SER A 323 61.34 -33.89 25.70
CA SER A 323 61.01 -35.34 25.58
C SER A 323 60.53 -35.91 26.94
N ARG A 324 59.88 -37.08 26.91
CA ARG A 324 58.89 -37.59 27.89
C ARG A 324 57.49 -36.94 27.72
N GLN A 325 56.39 -37.67 27.96
CA GLN A 325 56.27 -39.07 28.40
C GLN A 325 55.16 -39.79 27.64
#